data_AF-A0A6J8EAR6-F1
#
_entry.id   AF-A0A6J8EAR6-F1
#
_cell.length_a   1.000
_cell.length_b   1.000
_cell.length_c   1.000
_cell.angle_alpha   90.00
_cell.angle_beta   90.00
_cell.angle_gamma   90.00
#
_symmetry.space_group_name_H-M   'P 1'
#
loop_
_entity.id
_entity.type
_entity.pdbx_description
1 polymer ?
#
loop_
_entity_poly.entity_id
_entity_poly.type
_entity_poly.pdbx_seq_one_letter_code
_entity_poly.pdbx_strand_id
1 'polypeptide(L)'
;MGDCQVLGACDALLYLKMSVCHDLGACGALLFLKMSDCQYLGACDALLFLKMCDCQDLRASDALLFPKMSDCQDLGACGALLYLKMSDCQDLGACDALLFPKMSDCQDLGACGALLYLKMSDCHDLGACGALLYLKMSDCQDLGACDALLFPDE
;
A
#
# COMPACT_ATOMS: atom_id res chain seq x y z
N MET A 1 23.35 -1.58 11.28
CA MET A 1 21.93 -1.93 11.07
C MET A 1 21.43 -2.33 12.44
N GLY A 2 20.49 -1.58 12.99
CA GLY A 2 20.00 -1.78 14.34
C GLY A 2 18.67 -2.52 14.31
N ASP A 3 18.47 -3.39 15.29
CA ASP A 3 17.22 -4.10 15.51
C ASP A 3 16.42 -3.33 16.57
N CYS A 4 15.13 -3.14 16.31
CA CYS A 4 14.21 -2.46 17.21
C CYS A 4 13.12 -3.43 17.65
N GLN A 5 12.86 -3.49 18.95
CA GLN A 5 11.67 -4.21 19.46
C GLN A 5 10.44 -3.33 19.35
N VAL A 6 10.49 -2.12 19.91
CA VAL A 6 9.37 -1.17 19.85
C VAL A 6 9.93 0.23 19.65
N LEU A 7 9.49 0.92 18.60
CA LEU A 7 9.60 2.36 18.49
C LEU A 7 8.24 2.96 18.87
N GLY A 8 8.21 3.86 19.86
CA GLY A 8 6.97 4.51 20.30
C GLY A 8 6.40 5.48 19.27
N ALA A 9 5.32 6.17 19.65
CA ALA A 9 4.69 7.15 18.79
C ALA A 9 5.58 8.39 18.58
N CYS A 10 5.48 9.00 17.39
CA CYS A 10 6.19 10.24 17.04
C CYS A 10 5.28 11.27 16.37
N ASP A 11 5.54 12.56 16.57
CA ASP A 11 4.83 13.60 15.82
C ASP A 11 5.38 13.71 14.39
N ALA A 12 6.71 13.76 14.27
CA ALA A 12 7.38 13.86 12.99
C ALA A 12 8.71 13.11 13.00
N LEU A 13 8.95 12.35 11.93
CA LEU A 13 10.18 11.61 11.72
C LEU A 13 10.69 11.86 10.31
N LEU A 14 11.87 12.47 10.21
CA LEU A 14 12.44 12.84 8.91
C LEU A 14 13.01 11.63 8.16
N TYR A 15 13.71 10.75 8.87
CA TYR A 15 14.40 9.63 8.24
C TYR A 15 14.58 8.49 9.23
N LEU A 16 14.02 7.33 8.90
CA LEU A 16 14.27 6.08 9.62
C LEU A 16 14.75 5.03 8.64
N LYS A 17 15.89 4.43 8.97
CA LYS A 17 16.42 3.28 8.27
C LYS A 17 16.84 2.22 9.27
N MET A 18 16.13 1.10 9.27
CA MET A 18 16.41 -0.04 10.14
C MET A 18 16.41 -1.34 9.36
N SER A 19 17.06 -2.36 9.89
CA SER A 19 17.00 -3.71 9.34
C SER A 19 15.71 -4.37 9.78
N VAL A 20 15.52 -4.46 11.09
CA VAL A 20 14.41 -5.19 11.71
C VAL A 20 13.71 -4.29 12.72
N CYS A 21 12.40 -4.23 12.65
CA CYS A 21 11.55 -3.61 13.68
C CYS A 21 10.36 -4.51 13.98
N HIS A 22 10.18 -4.95 15.23
CA HIS A 22 8.98 -5.72 15.55
C HIS A 22 7.75 -4.81 15.53
N ASP A 23 7.75 -3.73 16.32
CA ASP A 23 6.66 -2.74 16.35
C ASP A 23 7.20 -1.33 16.10
N LEU A 24 6.71 -0.67 15.05
CA LEU A 24 6.86 0.76 14.85
C LEU A 24 5.50 1.42 15.15
N GLY A 25 5.43 2.20 16.23
CA GLY A 25 4.21 2.88 16.67
C GLY A 25 3.71 3.94 15.69
N ALA A 26 2.58 4.56 16.05
CA ALA A 26 1.97 5.57 15.19
C ALA A 26 2.86 6.81 15.02
N CYS A 27 2.90 7.39 13.81
CA CYS A 27 3.63 8.63 13.57
C CYS A 27 2.78 9.64 12.82
N GLY A 28 2.75 10.90 13.25
CA GLY A 28 2.00 11.94 12.53
C GLY A 28 2.52 12.13 11.10
N ALA A 29 3.81 12.43 10.96
CA ALA A 29 4.44 12.60 9.65
C ALA A 29 5.76 11.84 9.52
N LEU A 30 5.92 11.09 8.44
CA LEU A 30 7.15 10.37 8.14
C LEU A 30 7.62 10.68 6.71
N LEU A 31 8.78 11.32 6.58
CA LEU A 31 9.28 11.72 5.26
C LEU A 31 9.96 10.55 4.53
N PHE A 32 10.83 9.79 5.20
CA PHE A 32 11.49 8.63 4.63
C PHE A 32 11.58 7.45 5.61
N LEU A 33 10.94 6.34 5.26
CA LEU A 33 11.06 5.05 5.95
C LEU A 33 11.69 4.04 5.01
N LYS A 34 12.76 3.41 5.46
CA LYS A 34 13.29 2.20 4.82
C LYS A 34 13.50 1.11 5.84
N MET A 35 12.75 0.04 5.74
CA MET A 35 12.93 -1.16 6.56
C MET A 35 13.02 -2.40 5.70
N SER A 36 13.78 -3.39 6.17
CA SER A 36 13.79 -4.71 5.55
C SER A 36 12.64 -5.51 6.13
N ASP A 37 12.69 -5.78 7.44
CA ASP A 37 11.69 -6.55 8.16
C ASP A 37 10.92 -5.69 9.14
N CYS A 38 9.59 -5.77 9.07
CA CYS A 38 8.69 -5.21 10.07
C CYS A 38 7.57 -6.19 10.38
N GLN A 39 7.23 -6.42 11.66
CA GLN A 39 5.98 -7.14 11.94
C GLN A 39 4.80 -6.19 11.91
N TYR A 40 4.90 -5.07 12.61
CA TYR A 40 3.81 -4.12 12.72
C TYR A 40 4.29 -2.70 12.48
N LEU A 41 3.73 -2.06 11.45
CA LEU A 41 3.76 -0.62 11.28
C LEU A 41 2.43 -0.02 11.73
N GLY A 42 2.48 0.84 12.74
CA GLY A 42 1.34 1.58 13.26
C GLY A 42 0.84 2.64 12.27
N ALA A 43 -0.24 3.33 12.66
CA ALA A 43 -0.89 4.30 11.80
C ALA A 43 0.01 5.52 11.50
N CYS A 44 -0.10 6.06 10.29
CA CYS A 44 0.63 7.27 9.91
C CYS A 44 -0.27 8.25 9.17
N ASP A 45 -0.37 9.50 9.64
CA ASP A 45 -1.23 10.48 8.96
C ASP A 45 -0.64 10.81 7.58
N ALA A 46 0.68 10.99 7.49
CA ALA A 46 1.34 11.27 6.22
C ALA A 46 2.70 10.58 6.08
N LEU A 47 2.84 9.77 5.02
CA LEU A 47 4.11 9.15 4.65
C LEU A 47 4.50 9.50 3.21
N LEU A 48 5.65 10.16 3.05
CA LEU A 48 6.10 10.55 1.71
C LEU A 48 6.78 9.38 0.98
N PHE A 49 7.86 8.83 1.54
CA PHE A 49 8.60 7.71 0.95
C PHE A 49 8.65 6.51 1.90
N LEU A 50 7.97 5.43 1.52
CA LEU A 50 8.04 4.15 2.22
C LEU A 50 8.74 3.13 1.33
N LYS A 51 9.74 2.45 1.88
CA LYS A 51 10.29 1.23 1.30
C LYS A 51 10.33 0.12 2.35
N MET A 52 9.53 -0.91 2.14
CA MET A 52 9.45 -2.11 2.99
C MET A 52 9.74 -3.34 2.12
N CYS A 53 10.39 -4.35 2.67
CA CYS A 53 10.67 -5.60 1.95
C CYS A 53 9.95 -6.81 2.54
N ASP A 54 9.66 -6.79 3.83
CA ASP A 54 8.93 -7.85 4.52
C ASP A 54 8.10 -7.17 5.61
N CYS A 55 6.78 -7.18 5.47
CA CYS A 55 5.85 -6.60 6.43
C CYS A 55 4.71 -7.56 6.73
N GLN A 56 4.46 -7.90 7.99
CA GLN A 56 3.24 -8.65 8.29
C GLN A 56 2.03 -7.72 8.23
N ASP A 57 2.08 -6.61 8.97
CA ASP A 57 0.92 -5.75 9.15
C ASP A 57 1.33 -4.28 9.07
N LEU A 58 0.74 -3.53 8.13
CA LEU A 58 0.84 -2.08 8.11
C LEU A 58 -0.54 -1.48 8.29
N ARG A 59 -0.73 -0.77 9.41
CA ARG A 59 -2.02 -0.21 9.79
C ARG A 59 -2.33 1.09 9.06
N ALA A 60 -3.56 1.55 9.29
CA ALA A 60 -4.18 2.60 8.51
C ALA A 60 -3.33 3.86 8.36
N SER A 61 -3.33 4.45 7.17
CA SER A 61 -2.62 5.70 6.91
C SER A 61 -3.50 6.66 6.13
N ASP A 62 -3.50 7.94 6.47
CA ASP A 62 -4.37 8.89 5.76
C ASP A 62 -3.81 9.19 4.36
N ALA A 63 -2.49 9.35 4.23
CA ALA A 63 -1.85 9.60 2.94
C ALA A 63 -0.48 8.90 2.79
N LEU A 64 -0.31 8.12 1.72
CA LEU A 64 1.01 7.62 1.29
C LEU A 64 1.30 8.05 -0.15
N LEU A 65 2.43 8.71 -0.36
CA LEU A 65 2.76 9.26 -1.68
C LEU A 65 3.56 8.30 -2.56
N PHE A 66 4.62 7.70 -2.04
CA PHE A 66 5.49 6.78 -2.79
C PHE A 66 5.78 5.47 -2.03
N PRO A 67 4.76 4.69 -1.63
CA PRO A 67 4.98 3.38 -1.04
C PRO A 67 5.52 2.37 -2.06
N LYS A 68 6.60 1.71 -1.67
CA LYS A 68 7.16 0.54 -2.34
C LYS A 68 7.26 -0.58 -1.34
N MET A 69 6.48 -1.62 -1.54
CA MET A 69 6.50 -2.77 -0.65
C MET A 69 6.69 -4.06 -1.45
N SER A 70 7.32 -5.02 -0.80
CA SER A 70 7.54 -6.37 -1.28
C SER A 70 7.22 -7.31 -0.11
N ASP A 71 6.84 -8.55 -0.40
CA ASP A 71 6.61 -9.61 0.59
C ASP A 71 5.78 -9.14 1.81
N CYS A 72 4.67 -8.43 1.54
CA CYS A 72 3.77 -7.94 2.59
C CYS A 72 2.53 -8.81 2.72
N GLN A 73 2.14 -9.15 3.93
CA GLN A 73 0.90 -9.89 4.17
C GLN A 73 -0.28 -8.93 4.11
N ASP A 74 -0.40 -8.01 5.07
CA ASP A 74 -1.60 -7.21 5.24
C ASP A 74 -1.27 -5.70 5.21
N LEU A 75 -1.85 -5.00 4.22
CA LEU A 75 -1.96 -3.54 4.24
C LEU A 75 -3.36 -3.15 4.70
N GLY A 76 -3.45 -2.38 5.78
CA GLY A 76 -4.69 -1.84 6.29
C GLY A 76 -5.29 -0.75 5.40
N ALA A 77 -6.35 -0.12 5.91
CA ALA A 77 -7.07 0.89 5.15
C ALA A 77 -6.24 2.17 4.90
N CYS A 78 -6.39 2.79 3.74
CA CYS A 78 -5.70 4.05 3.43
C CYS A 78 -6.64 5.11 2.87
N GLY A 79 -6.48 6.37 3.29
CA GLY A 79 -7.23 7.47 2.67
C GLY A 79 -6.81 7.66 1.22
N ALA A 80 -5.56 8.07 0.99
CA ALA A 80 -5.04 8.37 -0.34
C ALA A 80 -3.68 7.74 -0.62
N LEU A 81 -3.59 7.08 -1.77
CA LEU A 81 -2.39 6.46 -2.31
C LEU A 81 -2.05 7.02 -3.69
N LEU A 82 -0.92 7.72 -3.81
CA LEU A 82 -0.55 8.34 -5.08
C LEU A 82 0.20 7.36 -5.99
N TYR A 83 1.39 6.91 -5.59
CA TYR A 83 2.24 5.99 -6.35
C TYR A 83 2.56 4.75 -5.55
N LEU A 84 1.66 3.77 -5.62
CA LEU A 84 1.86 2.47 -4.99
C LEU A 84 2.61 1.52 -5.93
N LYS A 85 3.66 0.88 -5.40
CA LYS A 85 4.23 -0.33 -6.01
C LYS A 85 4.22 -1.47 -4.99
N MET A 86 3.52 -2.54 -5.34
CA MET A 86 3.46 -3.80 -4.58
C MET A 86 4.00 -4.95 -5.41
N SER A 87 4.63 -5.91 -4.75
CA SER A 87 5.09 -7.17 -5.35
C SER A 87 5.02 -8.25 -4.29
N ASP A 88 4.53 -9.44 -4.63
CA ASP A 88 4.47 -10.59 -3.72
C ASP A 88 3.68 -10.28 -2.44
N CYS A 89 2.50 -9.67 -2.57
CA CYS A 89 1.69 -9.24 -1.42
C CYS A 89 0.37 -9.99 -1.32
N GLN A 90 -0.11 -10.28 -0.12
CA GLN A 90 -1.37 -11.01 0.05
C GLN A 90 -2.55 -10.04 -0.04
N ASP A 91 -2.74 -9.18 0.97
CA ASP A 91 -3.96 -8.43 1.14
C ASP A 91 -3.69 -6.92 1.18
N LEU A 92 -4.36 -6.19 0.29
CA LEU A 92 -4.47 -4.74 0.37
C LEU A 92 -5.89 -4.37 0.84
N GLY A 93 -6.00 -3.68 1.97
CA GLY A 93 -7.25 -3.24 2.54
C GLY A 93 -7.97 -2.17 1.73
N ALA A 94 -9.03 -1.61 2.30
CA ALA A 94 -9.85 -0.61 1.63
C ALA A 94 -9.09 0.72 1.43
N CYS A 95 -9.31 1.39 0.30
CA CYS A 95 -8.72 2.70 0.05
C CYS A 95 -9.71 3.69 -0.56
N ASP A 96 -9.76 4.93 -0.08
CA ASP A 96 -10.67 5.92 -0.67
C ASP A 96 -10.22 6.33 -2.08
N ALA A 97 -8.91 6.55 -2.28
CA ALA A 97 -8.35 6.95 -3.57
C ALA A 97 -6.97 6.35 -3.88
N LEU A 98 -6.86 5.70 -5.04
CA LEU A 98 -5.63 5.12 -5.59
C LEU A 98 -5.35 5.69 -6.98
N LEU A 99 -4.25 6.43 -7.15
CA LEU A 99 -3.99 7.11 -8.43
C LEU A 99 -3.16 6.27 -9.40
N PHE A 100 -2.00 5.76 -8.98
CA PHE A 100 -1.10 5.00 -9.85
C PHE A 100 -0.59 3.69 -9.22
N PRO A 101 -1.47 2.78 -8.76
CA PRO A 101 -1.05 1.46 -8.32
C PRO A 101 -0.42 0.62 -9.44
N LYS A 102 0.70 -0.01 -9.09
CA LYS A 102 1.35 -1.08 -9.84
C LYS A 102 1.52 -2.29 -8.93
N MET A 103 0.87 -3.38 -9.27
CA MET A 103 0.87 -4.60 -8.49
C MET A 103 1.32 -5.78 -9.35
N SER A 104 2.08 -6.68 -8.75
CA SER A 104 2.60 -7.89 -9.36
C SER A 104 2.53 -9.01 -8.32
N ASP A 105 2.08 -10.20 -8.70
CA ASP A 105 2.05 -11.35 -7.79
C ASP A 105 1.29 -11.04 -6.48
N CYS A 106 0.12 -10.40 -6.61
CA CYS A 106 -0.70 -10.00 -5.45
C CYS A 106 -1.99 -10.82 -5.37
N GLN A 107 -2.41 -11.23 -4.18
CA GLN A 107 -3.62 -12.06 -4.03
C GLN A 107 -4.86 -11.18 -4.09
N ASP A 108 -5.08 -10.35 -3.08
CA ASP A 108 -6.35 -9.65 -2.89
C ASP A 108 -6.14 -8.13 -2.78
N LEU A 109 -6.83 -7.38 -3.65
CA LEU A 109 -7.04 -5.96 -3.46
C LEU A 109 -8.46 -5.72 -2.96
N GLY A 110 -8.61 -5.12 -1.79
CA GLY A 110 -9.88 -4.73 -1.18
C GLY A 110 -10.61 -3.63 -1.94
N ALA A 111 -11.66 -3.12 -1.31
CA ALA A 111 -12.53 -2.13 -1.95
C ALA A 111 -11.83 -0.77 -2.15
N CYS A 112 -12.02 -0.13 -3.31
CA CYS A 112 -11.51 1.21 -3.55
C CYS A 112 -12.58 2.20 -4.01
N GLY A 113 -12.64 3.39 -3.40
CA GLY A 113 -13.57 4.44 -3.81
C GLY A 113 -13.29 4.92 -5.24
N ALA A 114 -12.05 5.31 -5.53
CA ALA A 114 -11.63 5.78 -6.84
C ALA A 114 -10.23 5.27 -7.23
N LEU A 115 -10.12 4.69 -8.42
CA LEU A 115 -8.90 4.25 -9.07
C LEU A 115 -8.65 5.01 -10.38
N LEU A 116 -7.53 5.72 -10.49
CA LEU A 116 -7.22 6.46 -11.71
C LEU A 116 -6.51 5.58 -12.75
N TYR A 117 -5.41 4.96 -12.36
CA TYR A 117 -4.60 4.11 -13.23
C TYR A 117 -4.15 2.86 -12.49
N LEU A 118 -4.74 1.72 -12.84
CA LEU A 118 -4.41 0.43 -12.28
C LEU A 118 -3.61 -0.40 -13.27
N LYS A 119 -2.42 -0.84 -12.84
CA LYS A 119 -1.66 -1.89 -13.53
C LYS A 119 -1.49 -3.10 -12.62
N MET A 120 -1.95 -4.25 -13.08
CA MET A 120 -1.80 -5.54 -12.41
C MET A 120 -1.18 -6.58 -13.34
N SER A 121 -0.50 -7.53 -12.74
CA SER A 121 0.19 -8.65 -13.41
C SER A 121 0.20 -9.81 -12.43
N ASP A 122 -0.25 -11.00 -12.85
CA ASP A 122 -0.22 -12.19 -12.01
C ASP A 122 -0.96 -12.00 -10.66
N CYS A 123 -2.09 -11.27 -10.68
CA CYS A 123 -2.90 -11.00 -9.49
C CYS A 123 -4.17 -11.87 -9.45
N HIS A 124 -4.63 -12.28 -8.26
CA HIS A 124 -5.83 -13.12 -8.15
C HIS A 124 -7.11 -12.28 -8.21
N ASP A 125 -7.34 -11.44 -7.20
CA ASP A 125 -8.63 -10.80 -6.94
C ASP A 125 -8.50 -9.28 -6.84
N LEU A 126 -9.27 -8.56 -7.68
CA LEU A 126 -9.63 -7.17 -7.43
C LEU A 126 -10.99 -7.11 -6.74
N GLY A 127 -11.08 -6.38 -5.64
CA GLY A 127 -12.31 -6.10 -4.93
C GLY A 127 -13.20 -5.09 -5.67
N ALA A 128 -14.25 -4.63 -4.98
CA ALA A 128 -15.17 -3.67 -5.56
C ALA A 128 -14.53 -2.28 -5.74
N CYS A 129 -14.87 -1.57 -6.82
CA CYS A 129 -14.43 -0.20 -7.02
C CYS A 129 -15.58 0.78 -7.34
N GLY A 130 -15.54 2.00 -6.79
CA GLY A 130 -16.55 3.02 -7.13
C GLY A 130 -16.33 3.58 -8.54
N ALA A 131 -15.09 3.93 -8.88
CA ALA A 131 -14.73 4.38 -10.22
C ALA A 131 -13.33 3.90 -10.60
N LEU A 132 -13.16 3.48 -11.86
CA LEU A 132 -11.89 3.10 -12.45
C LEU A 132 -11.73 3.72 -13.84
N LEU A 133 -10.70 4.56 -14.03
CA LEU A 133 -10.46 5.29 -15.29
C LEU A 133 -9.51 4.58 -16.25
N TYR A 134 -8.56 3.79 -15.75
CA TYR A 134 -7.69 3.04 -16.64
C TYR A 134 -7.27 1.75 -15.98
N LEU A 135 -7.44 0.65 -16.70
CA LEU A 135 -7.09 -0.68 -16.25
C LEU A 135 -6.19 -1.37 -17.27
N LYS A 136 -5.03 -1.83 -16.80
CA LYS A 136 -4.17 -2.77 -17.53
C LYS A 136 -3.91 -3.98 -16.66
N MET A 137 -4.40 -5.13 -17.10
CA MET A 137 -4.20 -6.42 -16.44
C MET A 137 -3.50 -7.39 -17.37
N SER A 138 -2.76 -8.33 -16.78
CA SER A 138 -2.14 -9.45 -17.48
C SER A 138 -2.16 -10.63 -16.51
N ASP A 139 -2.67 -11.77 -16.95
CA ASP A 139 -2.71 -13.00 -16.14
C ASP A 139 -3.41 -12.80 -14.77
N CYS A 140 -4.48 -12.00 -14.74
CA CYS A 140 -5.31 -11.79 -13.54
C CYS A 140 -6.62 -12.58 -13.64
N GLN A 141 -7.14 -13.09 -12.51
CA GLN A 141 -8.24 -14.05 -12.49
C GLN A 141 -9.61 -13.39 -12.30
N ASP A 142 -9.78 -12.62 -11.22
CA ASP A 142 -11.07 -12.08 -10.83
C ASP A 142 -11.05 -10.55 -10.70
N LEU A 143 -12.04 -9.92 -11.33
CA LEU A 143 -12.29 -8.49 -11.24
C LEU A 143 -13.65 -8.28 -10.57
N GLY A 144 -13.62 -7.67 -9.38
CA GLY A 144 -14.80 -7.28 -8.63
C GLY A 144 -15.64 -6.25 -9.35
N ALA A 145 -16.83 -5.97 -8.79
CA ALA A 145 -17.75 -5.02 -9.37
C ALA A 145 -17.16 -3.60 -9.35
N CYS A 146 -17.23 -2.91 -10.49
CA CYS A 146 -16.90 -1.49 -10.58
C CYS A 146 -18.12 -0.70 -11.04
N ASP A 147 -18.55 0.30 -10.25
CA ASP A 147 -19.76 1.08 -10.56
C ASP A 147 -19.57 1.94 -11.83
N ALA A 148 -18.34 2.42 -12.07
CA ALA A 148 -17.98 3.15 -13.28
C ALA A 148 -16.62 2.69 -13.82
N LEU A 149 -16.63 2.13 -15.04
CA LEU A 149 -15.43 1.84 -15.82
C LEU A 149 -15.38 2.79 -17.01
N LEU A 150 -14.43 3.71 -16.99
CA LEU A 150 -14.18 4.64 -18.07
C LEU A 150 -12.94 4.13 -18.82
N PHE A 151 -13.01 3.98 -20.13
CA PHE A 151 -11.82 3.78 -20.97
C PHE A 151 -11.57 5.10 -21.67
N PRO A 152 -10.40 5.76 -21.52
CA PRO A 152 -10.08 6.90 -22.36
C PRO A 152 -9.98 6.39 -23.80
N ASP A 153 -10.86 6.90 -24.66
CA ASP A 153 -10.82 6.64 -26.11
C ASP A 153 -9.42 6.97 -26.65
N GLU A 154 -8.79 6.01 -27.35
CA GLU A 154 -7.60 6.25 -28.18
C GLU A 154 -7.98 6.93 -29.51
#